data_AF-A0A851C3F4-F1
#
_entry.id   AF-A0A851C3F4-F1
#
_cell.length_a   1.000
_cell.length_b   1.000
_cell.length_c   1.000
_cell.angle_alpha   90.00
_cell.angle_beta   90.00
_cell.angle_gamma   90.00
#
_symmetry.space_group_name_H-M   'P 1'
#
loop_
_entity.id
_entity.type
_entity.pdbx_description
1 polymer ?
#
loop_
_entity_poly.entity_id
_entity_poly.type
_entity_poly.pdbx_seq_one_letter_code
_entity_poly.pdbx_strand_id
1 'polypeptide(L)'
;FAQEEFLELLELLVSRARTYVPSLAAMEEFHLSLSQCVVLRYHWIDPFPKQDLSYFRFFCVADQVKVYTNQNKTRTFIGLEVSAGHFQLLELVSEVDRVLEEFDLPTFYKDPSFHISLAWCVGDLSGKLEGQCLQELQDIVDGFEDSAFLLRVQWEQIRCKSGNKYFSFPLR
;
A
#
# COMPACT_ATOMS: atom_id res chain seq x y z
N PHE A 1 -0.41 21.81 -1.30
CA PHE A 1 -1.70 21.54 -1.95
C PHE A 1 -2.03 20.05 -1.91
N ALA A 2 -1.77 19.23 -2.93
CA ALA A 2 -2.18 17.81 -2.92
C ALA A 2 -1.69 16.99 -1.71
N GLN A 3 -0.48 17.25 -1.20
CA GLN A 3 0.01 16.57 0.00
C GLN A 3 -0.72 17.00 1.29
N GLU A 4 -1.06 18.28 1.41
CA GLU A 4 -1.78 18.80 2.58
C GLU A 4 -3.22 18.29 2.59
N GLU A 5 -3.90 18.34 1.45
CA GLU A 5 -5.26 17.80 1.28
C GLU A 5 -5.32 16.30 1.57
N PHE A 6 -4.30 15.53 1.16
CA PHE A 6 -4.22 14.11 1.50
C PHE A 6 -4.06 13.89 3.01
N LEU A 7 -3.27 14.72 3.69
CA LEU A 7 -3.10 14.64 5.14
C LEU A 7 -4.38 15.04 5.89
N GLU A 8 -5.14 16.02 5.37
CA GLU A 8 -6.45 16.39 5.91
C GLU A 8 -7.46 15.24 5.75
N LEU A 9 -7.54 14.63 4.57
CA LEU A 9 -8.36 13.43 4.33
C LEU A 9 -7.95 12.30 5.28
N LEU A 10 -6.65 12.04 5.42
CA LEU A 10 -6.13 11.04 6.33
C LEU A 10 -6.53 11.32 7.78
N GLU A 11 -6.42 12.57 8.23
CA GLU A 11 -6.79 12.96 9.59
C GLU A 11 -8.29 12.74 9.85
N LEU A 12 -9.16 13.08 8.90
CA LEU A 12 -10.59 12.83 8.97
C LEU A 12 -10.90 11.33 9.07
N LEU A 13 -10.32 10.53 8.18
CA LEU A 13 -10.50 9.07 8.16
C LEU A 13 -10.02 8.42 9.46
N VAL A 14 -8.82 8.76 9.91
CA VAL A 14 -8.24 8.20 11.13
C VAL A 14 -9.03 8.64 12.36
N SER A 15 -9.46 9.90 12.42
CA SER A 15 -10.27 10.41 13.54
C SER A 15 -11.61 9.70 13.61
N ARG A 16 -12.27 9.44 12.48
CA ARG A 16 -13.51 8.67 12.44
C ARG A 16 -13.28 7.23 12.87
N ALA A 17 -12.29 6.55 12.29
CA ALA A 17 -11.97 5.17 12.61
C ALA A 17 -11.62 4.96 14.09
N ARG A 18 -10.96 5.95 14.72
CA ARG A 18 -10.64 5.93 16.16
C ARG A 18 -11.86 5.94 17.08
N THR A 19 -13.03 6.35 16.60
CA THR A 19 -14.29 6.22 17.36
C THR A 19 -14.71 4.76 17.54
N TYR A 20 -14.29 3.87 16.62
CA TYR A 20 -14.51 2.42 16.69
C TYR A 20 -13.32 1.68 17.32
N VAL A 21 -12.09 2.08 16.94
CA VAL A 21 -10.84 1.49 17.43
C VAL A 21 -9.88 2.59 17.88
N PRO A 22 -9.91 3.01 19.16
CA PRO A 22 -9.09 4.11 19.67
C PRO A 22 -7.57 3.89 19.56
N SER A 23 -7.13 2.63 19.46
CA SER A 23 -5.71 2.25 19.34
C SER A 23 -5.14 2.37 17.93
N LEU A 24 -5.91 2.82 16.93
CA LEU A 24 -5.44 3.04 15.57
C LEU A 24 -4.34 4.12 15.52
N ALA A 25 -3.21 3.75 14.95
CA ALA A 25 -2.12 4.65 14.61
C ALA A 25 -2.19 5.00 13.11
N ALA A 26 -2.02 6.28 12.78
CA ALA A 26 -1.86 6.69 11.39
C ALA A 26 -0.53 6.21 10.84
N MET A 27 -0.47 5.92 9.54
CA MET A 27 0.78 5.63 8.83
C MET A 27 1.54 6.93 8.59
N GLU A 28 2.86 6.87 8.70
CA GLU A 28 3.77 8.01 8.42
C GLU A 28 4.35 7.94 7.01
N GLU A 29 4.43 6.75 6.43
CA GLU A 29 4.90 6.51 5.07
C GLU A 29 3.89 5.66 4.29
N PHE A 30 3.61 6.10 3.05
CA PHE A 30 2.62 5.48 2.18
C PHE A 30 3.32 4.77 1.01
N HIS A 31 2.86 3.57 0.69
CA HIS A 31 3.40 2.76 -0.39
C HIS A 31 2.36 1.74 -0.89
N LEU A 32 2.56 1.25 -2.11
CA LEU A 32 1.94 0.02 -2.61
C LEU A 32 2.97 -1.11 -2.49
N SER A 33 2.58 -2.23 -1.88
CA SER A 33 3.45 -3.42 -1.84
C SER A 33 3.46 -4.11 -3.21
N LEU A 34 4.66 -4.46 -3.68
CA LEU A 34 4.90 -5.22 -4.91
C LEU A 34 5.52 -6.61 -4.65
N SER A 35 5.79 -6.92 -3.38
CA SER A 35 6.31 -8.21 -2.92
C SER A 35 5.77 -8.53 -1.53
N GLN A 36 5.88 -9.80 -1.14
CA GLN A 36 5.69 -10.21 0.25
C GLN A 36 6.93 -9.81 1.08
N CYS A 37 6.80 -9.81 2.41
CA CYS A 37 7.99 -9.74 3.26
C CYS A 37 8.76 -11.06 3.18
N VAL A 38 9.89 -11.04 2.47
CA VAL A 38 10.75 -12.20 2.26
C VAL A 38 12.05 -12.08 3.05
N VAL A 39 12.65 -13.22 3.39
CA VAL A 39 13.94 -13.25 4.09
C VAL A 39 15.05 -13.44 3.07
N LEU A 40 15.83 -12.39 2.83
CA LEU A 40 16.97 -12.42 1.93
C LEU A 40 18.27 -12.69 2.70
N ARG A 41 19.15 -13.53 2.15
CA ARG A 41 20.49 -13.77 2.73
C ARG A 41 21.35 -12.52 2.62
N TYR A 42 22.16 -12.23 3.64
CA TYR A 42 22.95 -10.99 3.70
C TYR A 42 23.81 -10.73 2.44
N HIS A 43 24.49 -11.77 1.92
CA HIS A 43 25.34 -11.67 0.73
C HIS A 43 24.56 -11.38 -0.57
N TRP A 44 23.23 -11.54 -0.57
CA TRP A 44 22.37 -11.23 -1.71
C TRP A 44 21.79 -9.82 -1.66
N ILE A 45 21.94 -9.09 -0.54
CA ILE A 45 21.34 -7.76 -0.36
C ILE A 45 21.85 -6.74 -1.37
N ASP A 46 23.16 -6.73 -1.67
CA ASP A 46 23.74 -5.76 -2.60
C ASP A 46 23.56 -6.13 -4.10
N PRO A 47 23.54 -7.41 -4.52
CA PRO A 47 23.23 -7.77 -5.91
C PRO A 47 21.72 -7.74 -6.25
N PHE A 48 20.82 -8.08 -5.32
CA PHE A 48 19.37 -8.11 -5.53
C PHE A 48 18.77 -6.82 -6.15
N PRO A 49 19.11 -5.61 -5.65
CA PRO A 49 18.59 -4.36 -6.21
C PRO A 49 19.14 -3.99 -7.59
N LYS A 50 20.14 -4.67 -8.16
CA LYS A 50 20.80 -4.20 -9.40
C LYS A 50 20.07 -4.56 -10.70
N GLN A 51 18.87 -5.13 -10.61
CA GLN A 51 18.08 -5.51 -11.77
C GLN A 51 17.42 -4.26 -12.40
N ASP A 52 17.58 -4.06 -13.71
CA ASP A 52 17.04 -2.91 -14.45
C ASP A 52 15.52 -3.05 -14.61
N LEU A 53 14.77 -2.53 -13.64
CA LEU A 53 13.32 -2.38 -13.73
C LEU A 53 13.00 -1.17 -14.62
N SER A 54 13.05 -1.36 -15.93
CA SER A 54 12.72 -0.33 -16.92
C SER A 54 11.20 -0.23 -17.14
N TYR A 55 10.47 0.23 -16.14
CA TYR A 55 9.03 0.46 -16.23
C TYR A 55 8.72 1.96 -16.28
N PHE A 56 7.68 2.34 -17.03
CA PHE A 56 7.28 3.74 -17.20
C PHE A 56 6.43 4.22 -16.02
N ARG A 57 6.43 5.52 -15.76
CA ARG A 57 5.51 6.15 -14.82
C ARG A 57 4.07 5.93 -15.27
N PHE A 58 3.20 5.64 -14.32
CA PHE A 58 1.77 5.42 -14.56
C PHE A 58 0.94 6.03 -13.44
N PHE A 59 -0.36 6.15 -13.69
CA PHE A 59 -1.33 6.60 -12.70
C PHE A 59 -2.12 5.42 -12.15
N CYS A 60 -2.40 5.46 -10.86
CA CYS A 60 -3.43 4.65 -10.22
C CYS A 60 -4.49 5.55 -9.61
N VAL A 61 -5.70 5.00 -9.44
CA VAL A 61 -6.72 5.58 -8.57
C VAL A 61 -6.89 4.64 -7.39
N ALA A 62 -6.76 5.18 -6.17
CA ALA A 62 -6.94 4.42 -4.93
C ALA A 62 -8.01 5.10 -4.07
N ASP A 63 -9.27 4.69 -4.26
CA ASP A 63 -10.45 5.36 -3.71
C ASP A 63 -11.41 4.44 -2.96
N GLN A 64 -11.15 3.14 -2.95
CA GLN A 64 -11.99 2.17 -2.23
C GLN A 64 -11.41 1.89 -0.85
N VAL A 65 -12.08 2.32 0.21
CA VAL A 65 -11.67 2.00 1.58
C VAL A 65 -11.86 0.50 1.81
N LYS A 66 -10.86 -0.14 2.40
CA LYS A 66 -10.90 -1.56 2.74
C LYS A 66 -10.11 -1.86 4.01
N VAL A 67 -10.56 -2.88 4.73
CA VAL A 67 -9.87 -3.39 5.92
C VAL A 67 -9.02 -4.60 5.54
N TYR A 68 -7.77 -4.58 5.95
CA TYR A 68 -6.81 -5.66 5.71
C TYR A 68 -6.32 -6.22 7.03
N THR A 69 -5.93 -7.49 7.03
CA THR A 69 -5.14 -8.08 8.11
C THR A 69 -3.87 -8.66 7.52
N ASN A 70 -2.78 -8.64 8.29
CA ASN A 70 -1.62 -9.43 7.89
C ASN A 70 -1.93 -10.93 8.00
N GLN A 71 -1.13 -11.75 7.33
CA GLN A 71 -1.39 -13.19 7.20
C GLN A 71 -1.58 -13.92 8.54
N ASN A 72 -0.88 -13.49 9.60
CA ASN A 72 -0.98 -14.10 10.93
C ASN A 72 -1.99 -13.38 11.85
N LYS A 73 -2.77 -12.42 11.33
CA LYS A 73 -3.82 -11.69 12.04
C LYS A 73 -3.35 -10.98 13.31
N THR A 74 -2.07 -10.58 13.33
CA THR A 74 -1.49 -9.81 14.44
C THR A 74 -1.57 -8.31 14.23
N ARG A 75 -1.97 -7.87 13.03
CA ARG A 75 -2.16 -6.46 12.66
C ARG A 75 -3.38 -6.33 11.76
N THR A 76 -4.14 -5.26 11.98
CA THR A 76 -5.24 -4.82 11.12
C THR A 76 -4.90 -3.46 10.55
N PHE A 77 -5.21 -3.25 9.28
CA PHE A 77 -4.95 -2.03 8.53
C PHE A 77 -6.23 -1.50 7.91
N ILE A 78 -6.35 -0.18 7.83
CA ILE A 78 -7.29 0.51 6.94
C ILE A 78 -6.46 1.01 5.77
N GLY A 79 -6.91 0.75 4.55
CA GLY A 79 -6.23 1.22 3.35
C GLY A 79 -7.18 1.59 2.23
N LEU A 80 -6.63 2.25 1.21
CA LEU A 80 -7.31 2.57 -0.04
C LEU A 80 -6.87 1.55 -1.10
N GLU A 81 -7.79 0.70 -1.54
CA GLU A 81 -7.61 -0.25 -2.64
C GLU A 81 -7.57 0.48 -3.99
N VAL A 82 -6.68 0.00 -4.86
CA VAL A 82 -6.55 0.51 -6.22
C VAL A 82 -7.72 0.04 -7.08
N SER A 83 -8.54 0.97 -7.55
CA SER A 83 -9.68 0.74 -8.44
C SER A 83 -9.31 0.87 -9.93
N ALA A 84 -8.32 1.69 -10.26
CA ALA A 84 -7.79 1.85 -11.61
C ALA A 84 -6.25 1.85 -11.64
N GLY A 85 -5.67 1.29 -12.71
CA GLY A 85 -4.21 1.12 -12.83
C GLY A 85 -3.70 -0.27 -12.37
N HIS A 86 -4.61 -1.20 -12.09
CA HIS A 86 -4.29 -2.56 -11.63
C HIS A 86 -3.43 -3.33 -12.65
N PHE A 87 -3.69 -3.18 -13.94
CA PHE A 87 -2.91 -3.86 -14.99
C PHE A 87 -1.43 -3.48 -14.95
N GLN A 88 -1.13 -2.18 -14.81
CA GLN A 88 0.24 -1.68 -14.72
C GLN A 88 0.96 -2.18 -13.47
N LEU A 89 0.23 -2.30 -12.35
CA LEU A 89 0.76 -2.88 -11.12
C LEU A 89 1.07 -4.37 -11.28
N LEU A 90 0.23 -5.12 -12.01
CA LEU A 90 0.50 -6.53 -12.31
C LEU A 90 1.73 -6.71 -13.20
N GLU A 91 1.90 -5.87 -14.23
CA GLU A 91 3.12 -5.91 -15.06
C GLU A 91 4.37 -5.60 -14.21
N LEU A 92 4.26 -4.63 -13.30
CA LEU A 92 5.36 -4.29 -12.39
C LEU A 92 5.66 -5.43 -11.40
N VAL A 93 4.63 -6.07 -10.85
CA VAL A 93 4.77 -7.27 -10.01
C VAL A 93 5.42 -8.40 -10.79
N SER A 94 5.07 -8.61 -12.06
CA SER A 94 5.68 -9.66 -12.89
C SER A 94 7.18 -9.46 -13.04
N GLU A 95 7.66 -8.22 -13.18
CA GLU A 95 9.10 -7.94 -13.21
C GLU A 95 9.75 -8.16 -11.84
N VAL A 96 9.09 -7.78 -10.75
CA VAL A 96 9.58 -8.03 -9.39
C VAL A 96 9.62 -9.53 -9.08
N ASP A 97 8.59 -10.29 -9.49
CA ASP A 97 8.49 -11.73 -9.29
C ASP A 97 9.60 -12.48 -10.03
N ARG A 98 9.92 -12.08 -11.26
CA ARG A 98 11.08 -12.61 -11.99
C ARG A 98 12.39 -12.44 -11.20
N VAL A 99 12.58 -11.28 -10.58
CA VAL A 99 13.75 -11.03 -9.72
C VAL A 99 13.68 -11.86 -8.44
N LEU A 100 12.50 -12.05 -7.83
CA LEU A 100 12.37 -12.91 -6.64
C LEU A 100 12.70 -14.37 -6.95
N GLU A 101 12.24 -14.88 -8.10
CA GLU A 101 12.49 -16.25 -8.55
C GLU A 101 13.97 -16.52 -8.80
N GLU A 102 14.73 -15.56 -9.36
CA GLU A 102 16.19 -15.67 -9.53
C GLU A 102 16.95 -15.91 -8.21
N PHE A 103 16.34 -15.56 -7.07
CA PHE A 103 16.91 -15.72 -5.72
C PHE A 103 16.18 -16.79 -4.90
N ASP A 104 15.38 -17.66 -5.54
CA ASP A 104 14.57 -18.70 -4.88
C ASP A 104 13.63 -18.14 -3.80
N LEU A 105 13.09 -16.93 -4.00
CA LEU A 105 12.16 -16.28 -3.08
C LEU A 105 10.71 -16.45 -3.53
N PRO A 106 9.73 -16.43 -2.60
CA PRO A 106 8.34 -16.53 -2.96
C PRO A 106 7.89 -15.27 -3.73
N THR A 107 7.13 -15.51 -4.79
CA THR A 107 6.48 -14.47 -5.61
C THR A 107 5.33 -13.79 -4.87
N PHE A 108 4.72 -12.79 -5.49
CA PHE A 108 3.59 -12.07 -4.92
C PHE A 108 2.33 -12.94 -4.75
N TYR A 109 1.31 -12.37 -4.10
CA TYR A 109 0.06 -13.09 -3.84
C TYR A 109 -0.65 -13.46 -5.16
N LYS A 110 -1.22 -14.66 -5.23
CA LYS A 110 -1.94 -15.16 -6.42
C LYS A 110 -3.15 -14.30 -6.80
N ASP A 111 -3.82 -13.75 -5.80
CA ASP A 111 -4.95 -12.82 -5.95
C ASP A 111 -4.57 -11.49 -5.27
N PRO A 112 -3.85 -10.60 -5.98
CA PRO A 112 -3.29 -9.41 -5.38
C PRO A 112 -4.36 -8.34 -5.18
N SER A 113 -4.40 -7.78 -3.96
CA SER A 113 -5.15 -6.57 -3.66
C SER A 113 -4.15 -5.45 -3.37
N PHE A 114 -3.93 -4.59 -4.38
CA PHE A 114 -3.04 -3.45 -4.26
C PHE A 114 -3.72 -2.33 -3.49
N HIS A 115 -3.06 -1.84 -2.44
CA HIS A 115 -3.65 -0.84 -1.56
C HIS A 115 -2.60 0.00 -0.85
N ILE A 116 -2.97 1.26 -0.56
CA ILE A 116 -2.18 2.17 0.27
C ILE A 116 -2.70 2.05 1.70
N SER A 117 -1.87 1.56 2.61
CA SER A 117 -2.21 1.53 4.04
C SER A 117 -2.22 2.95 4.62
N LEU A 118 -3.32 3.33 5.27
CA LEU A 118 -3.52 4.64 5.89
C LEU A 118 -3.34 4.60 7.41
N ALA A 119 -3.79 3.53 8.05
CA ALA A 119 -3.73 3.37 9.49
C ALA A 119 -3.63 1.89 9.88
N TRP A 120 -3.13 1.62 11.09
CA TRP A 120 -2.96 0.26 11.58
C TRP A 120 -3.16 0.14 13.09
N CYS A 121 -3.47 -1.06 13.55
CA CYS A 121 -3.54 -1.40 14.97
C CYS A 121 -3.07 -2.85 15.24
N VAL A 122 -2.80 -3.15 16.50
CA VAL A 122 -2.39 -4.49 16.96
C VAL A 122 -3.60 -5.40 17.13
N GLY A 123 -3.48 -6.64 16.65
CA GLY A 123 -4.51 -7.67 16.70
C GLY A 123 -5.43 -7.70 15.48
N ASP A 124 -6.32 -8.68 15.45
CA ASP A 124 -7.42 -8.79 14.49
C ASP A 124 -8.62 -8.00 15.02
N LEU A 125 -8.79 -6.79 14.51
CA LEU A 125 -9.91 -5.90 14.81
C LEU A 125 -10.76 -5.65 13.57
N SER A 126 -10.65 -6.51 12.54
CA SER A 126 -11.34 -6.29 11.27
C SER A 126 -12.85 -6.22 11.46
N GLY A 127 -13.43 -7.11 12.29
CA GLY A 127 -14.86 -7.10 12.60
C GLY A 127 -15.38 -5.85 13.31
N LYS A 128 -14.51 -4.99 13.89
CA LYS A 128 -14.91 -3.69 14.45
C LYS A 128 -14.87 -2.55 13.43
N LEU A 129 -14.04 -2.71 12.40
CA LEU A 129 -13.81 -1.70 11.37
C LEU A 129 -14.61 -1.97 10.10
N GLU A 130 -14.99 -3.22 9.85
CA GLU A 130 -15.94 -3.61 8.82
C GLU A 130 -17.37 -3.13 9.13
N GLY A 131 -18.27 -3.21 8.16
CA GLY A 131 -19.66 -2.81 8.30
C GLY A 131 -19.81 -1.28 8.37
N GLN A 132 -20.42 -0.78 9.44
CA GLN A 132 -20.79 0.64 9.56
C GLN A 132 -19.56 1.56 9.51
N CYS A 133 -18.47 1.21 10.21
CA CYS A 133 -17.26 2.04 10.21
C CYS A 133 -16.71 2.15 8.79
N LEU A 134 -16.59 1.04 8.06
CA LEU A 134 -16.10 1.05 6.69
C LEU A 134 -16.97 1.90 5.75
N GLN A 135 -18.29 1.80 5.87
CA GLN A 135 -19.22 2.60 5.07
C GLN A 135 -19.03 4.10 5.33
N GLU A 136 -18.96 4.51 6.60
CA GLU A 136 -18.75 5.92 6.94
C GLU A 136 -17.38 6.45 6.48
N LEU A 137 -16.36 5.60 6.47
CA LEU A 137 -15.06 5.98 5.92
C LEU A 137 -15.13 6.14 4.39
N GLN A 138 -15.86 5.27 3.70
CA GLN A 138 -16.08 5.43 2.26
C GLN A 138 -16.88 6.71 1.96
N ASP A 139 -17.92 7.01 2.75
CA ASP A 139 -18.71 8.24 2.58
C ASP A 139 -17.84 9.50 2.76
N ILE A 140 -16.83 9.46 3.64
CA ILE A 140 -15.84 10.54 3.79
C ILE A 140 -14.99 10.66 2.53
N VAL A 141 -14.49 9.55 1.98
CA VAL A 141 -13.69 9.55 0.75
C VAL A 141 -14.49 10.09 -0.44
N ASP A 142 -15.72 9.61 -0.61
CA ASP A 142 -16.61 9.99 -1.71
C ASP A 142 -17.06 11.45 -1.60
N GLY A 143 -17.23 11.96 -0.38
CA GLY A 143 -17.63 13.33 -0.08
C GLY A 143 -16.50 14.35 0.00
N PHE A 144 -15.23 13.92 -0.05
CA PHE A 144 -14.08 14.82 0.02
C PHE A 144 -13.93 15.61 -1.29
N GLU A 145 -13.77 16.93 -1.19
CA GLU A 145 -13.60 17.80 -2.35
C GLU A 145 -12.35 17.39 -3.14
N ASP A 146 -12.46 17.36 -4.47
CA ASP A 146 -11.38 16.94 -5.37
C ASP A 146 -10.79 15.53 -5.13
N SER A 147 -11.51 14.63 -4.43
CA SER A 147 -11.07 13.24 -4.18
C SER A 147 -10.63 12.50 -5.45
N ALA A 148 -11.33 12.72 -6.57
CA ALA A 148 -10.99 12.12 -7.87
C ALA A 148 -9.60 12.53 -8.39
N PHE A 149 -9.13 13.73 -8.07
CA PHE A 149 -7.80 14.20 -8.42
C PHE A 149 -6.78 13.82 -7.35
N LEU A 150 -7.13 13.99 -6.07
CA LEU A 150 -6.28 13.71 -4.93
C LEU A 150 -5.84 12.24 -4.85
N LEU A 151 -6.77 11.33 -5.14
CA LEU A 151 -6.56 9.88 -5.06
C LEU A 151 -6.03 9.28 -6.37
N ARG A 152 -5.85 10.12 -7.39
CA ARG A 152 -5.15 9.77 -8.62
C ARG A 152 -3.65 9.98 -8.44
N VAL A 153 -2.97 8.93 -8.01
CA VAL A 153 -1.53 8.95 -7.71
C VAL A 153 -0.71 8.62 -8.94
N GLN A 154 0.26 9.48 -9.28
CA GLN A 154 1.32 9.14 -10.25
C GLN A 154 2.49 8.49 -9.52
N TRP A 155 2.85 7.27 -9.90
CA TRP A 155 3.99 6.58 -9.31
C TRP A 155 5.28 6.97 -10.02
N GLU A 156 6.30 7.35 -9.23
CA GLU A 156 7.57 7.89 -9.73
C GLU A 156 8.77 6.97 -9.51
N GLN A 157 8.69 6.06 -8.55
CA GLN A 157 9.80 5.19 -8.18
C GLN A 157 9.33 3.91 -7.51
N ILE A 158 10.14 2.87 -7.62
CA ILE A 158 10.07 1.64 -6.84
C ILE A 158 11.11 1.73 -5.73
N ARG A 159 10.78 1.26 -4.53
CA ARG A 159 11.71 1.19 -3.40
C ARG A 159 11.82 -0.24 -2.88
N CYS A 160 13.04 -0.76 -2.82
CA CYS A 160 13.36 -2.00 -2.12
C CYS A 160 13.92 -1.69 -0.72
N LYS A 161 13.29 -2.23 0.32
CA LYS A 161 13.78 -2.16 1.70
C LYS A 161 14.34 -3.51 2.11
N SER A 162 15.60 -3.55 2.52
CA SER A 162 16.26 -4.74 3.04
C SER A 162 16.90 -4.43 4.38
N GLY A 163 16.29 -4.91 5.47
CA GLY A 163 16.65 -4.52 6.83
C GLY A 163 16.54 -3.00 7.03
N ASN A 164 17.68 -2.35 7.27
CA ASN A 164 17.81 -0.90 7.42
C ASN A 164 18.29 -0.19 6.13
N LYS A 165 18.55 -0.92 5.04
CA LYS A 165 18.96 -0.37 3.75
C LYS A 165 17.74 -0.10 2.87
N TYR A 166 17.82 0.98 2.10
CA TYR A 166 16.83 1.37 1.10
C TYR A 166 17.50 1.55 -0.26
N PHE A 167 16.89 0.99 -1.30
CA PHE A 167 17.29 1.13 -2.69
C PHE A 167 16.11 1.69 -3.49
N SER A 168 16.33 2.76 -4.25
CA SER A 168 15.28 3.41 -5.04
C SER A 168 15.58 3.32 -6.53
N PHE A 169 14.53 3.03 -7.32
CA PHE A 169 14.58 2.90 -8.77
C PHE A 169 13.56 3.85 -9.39
N PRO A 170 13.99 4.92 -10.08
CA PRO A 170 13.05 5.82 -10.72
C PRO A 170 12.34 5.13 -11.88
N LEU A 171 11.03 5.33 -11.98
CA LEU A 171 10.23 4.97 -13.15
C LEU A 171 10.48 5.98 -14.27
N ARG A 172 10.53 5.46 -15.51
CA ARG A 172 10.87 6.23 -16.72
C ARG A 172 9.72 7.11 -17.21
#